data_AF-A0A3P1BTU8-F1
#
_entry.id   AF-A0A3P1BTU8-F1
#
_cell.length_a   1.000
_cell.length_b   1.000
_cell.length_c   1.000
_cell.angle_alpha   90.00
_cell.angle_beta   90.00
_cell.angle_gamma   90.00
#
_symmetry.space_group_name_H-M   'P 1'
#
loop_
_entity.id
_entity.type
_entity.pdbx_description
1 polymer ?
#
loop_
_entity_poly.entity_id
_entity_poly.type
_entity_poly.pdbx_seq_one_letter_code
_entity_poly.pdbx_strand_id
1 'polypeptide(L)'
;MKNGLLLLLATSLLCIQCSLDKPVIAPKIDKEKASIQLMKELVPQLTGTWTIRQLQIKYQHSQFQNELKIRKDTILTNFATLTLARASQQIDATRDRYQGYIQYGPKTYPIRFDLLAGPWIFSKKGPKAYFLLEYNFPVGTSHSTEKEEYFLQQIGLLLENFSLETAKDSMIWHGLNRGIAQIDLIRK
;
A
#
# COMPACT_ATOMS: atom_id res chain seq x y z
N MET A 1 -75.40 44.56 -0.71
CA MET A 1 -75.22 43.56 0.36
C MET A 1 -74.24 42.53 -0.17
N LYS A 2 -72.94 42.70 0.10
CA LYS A 2 -72.17 42.01 1.15
C LYS A 2 -72.14 40.48 0.98
N ASN A 3 -70.97 39.98 0.55
CA ASN A 3 -70.24 38.81 1.08
C ASN A 3 -69.75 37.85 -0.01
N GLY A 4 -68.46 37.47 0.08
CA GLY A 4 -67.93 36.34 -0.68
C GLY A 4 -66.42 36.32 -0.98
N LEU A 5 -65.61 37.21 -0.39
CA LEU A 5 -64.15 37.16 -0.53
C LEU A 5 -63.54 36.44 0.68
N LEU A 6 -63.42 35.12 0.64
CA LEU A 6 -62.65 34.32 1.61
C LEU A 6 -62.53 32.86 1.14
N LEU A 7 -61.63 32.59 0.20
CA LEU A 7 -61.25 31.23 -0.18
C LEU A 7 -59.83 31.20 -0.74
N LEU A 8 -58.85 31.61 0.07
CA LEU A 8 -57.42 31.62 -0.28
C LEU A 8 -56.58 31.51 1.00
N LEU A 9 -56.66 30.39 1.74
CA LEU A 9 -55.76 30.07 2.86
C LEU A 9 -56.02 28.66 3.40
N ALA A 10 -55.75 27.60 2.63
CA ALA A 10 -55.84 26.23 3.16
C ALA A 10 -55.02 25.15 2.42
N THR A 11 -53.97 25.47 1.66
CA THR A 11 -53.18 24.45 0.93
C THR A 11 -51.66 24.64 1.03
N SER A 12 -51.15 25.00 2.20
CA SER A 12 -49.69 25.13 2.43
C SER A 12 -49.23 24.48 3.74
N LEU A 13 -49.74 23.29 4.07
CA LEU A 13 -49.41 22.57 5.31
C LEU A 13 -49.20 21.06 5.11
N LEU A 14 -48.63 20.65 3.96
CA LEU A 14 -48.29 19.25 3.67
C LEU A 14 -46.79 18.99 3.41
N CYS A 15 -45.89 19.88 3.83
CA CYS A 15 -44.44 19.71 3.65
C CYS A 15 -43.62 19.72 4.96
N ILE A 16 -44.19 19.25 6.09
CA ILE A 16 -43.43 19.11 7.34
C ILE A 16 -43.68 17.73 7.96
N GLN A 17 -43.26 16.70 7.23
CA GLN A 17 -42.81 15.46 7.85
C GLN A 17 -41.44 15.12 7.30
N CYS A 18 -40.46 16.00 7.57
CA CYS A 18 -39.08 15.56 7.70
C CYS A 18 -39.06 14.63 8.92
N SER A 19 -39.24 13.33 8.67
CA SER A 19 -38.78 12.31 9.59
C SER A 19 -37.36 12.67 9.99
N LEU A 20 -37.14 12.98 11.27
CA LEU A 20 -35.80 13.07 11.82
C LEU A 20 -35.09 11.78 11.42
N ASP A 21 -34.13 11.88 10.50
CA ASP A 21 -33.19 10.81 10.22
C ASP A 21 -32.57 10.45 11.57
N LYS A 22 -33.00 9.31 12.12
CA LYS A 22 -32.30 8.70 13.25
C LYS A 22 -30.85 8.61 12.80
N PRO A 23 -29.89 9.19 13.52
CA PRO A 23 -28.50 9.08 13.12
C PRO A 23 -28.22 7.59 12.98
N VAL A 24 -27.93 7.15 11.76
CA VAL A 24 -27.53 5.78 11.48
C VAL A 24 -26.23 5.61 12.25
N ILE A 25 -26.31 4.98 13.42
CA ILE A 25 -25.14 4.67 14.23
C ILE A 25 -24.35 3.66 13.40
N ALA A 26 -23.36 4.17 12.68
CA ALA A 26 -22.47 3.32 11.91
C ALA A 26 -21.87 2.28 12.87
N PRO A 27 -21.92 0.98 12.52
CA PRO A 27 -21.40 -0.05 13.39
C PRO A 27 -19.93 0.26 13.71
N LYS A 28 -19.60 0.32 15.01
CA LYS A 28 -18.23 0.58 15.47
C LYS A 28 -17.36 -0.59 15.04
N ILE A 29 -16.51 -0.36 14.03
CA ILE A 29 -15.56 -1.36 13.55
C ILE A 29 -14.53 -1.61 14.65
N ASP A 30 -14.40 -2.88 15.07
CA ASP A 30 -13.27 -3.34 15.86
C ASP A 30 -12.02 -3.35 14.98
N LYS A 31 -11.16 -2.34 15.20
CA LYS A 31 -9.98 -2.09 14.37
C LYS A 31 -8.95 -3.21 14.48
N GLU A 32 -8.80 -3.76 15.68
CA GLU A 32 -7.81 -4.79 15.96
C GLU A 32 -8.20 -6.09 15.25
N LYS A 33 -9.45 -6.54 15.45
CA LYS A 33 -9.99 -7.72 14.79
C LYS A 33 -9.95 -7.58 13.26
N ALA A 34 -10.30 -6.40 12.74
CA ALA A 34 -10.24 -6.14 11.30
C ALA A 34 -8.79 -6.16 10.76
N SER A 35 -7.82 -5.63 11.51
CA SER A 35 -6.39 -5.69 11.16
C SER A 35 -5.89 -7.14 11.12
N ILE A 36 -6.15 -7.92 12.17
CA ILE A 36 -5.76 -9.34 12.26
C ILE A 36 -6.35 -10.14 11.09
N GLN A 37 -7.63 -9.91 10.79
CA GLN A 37 -8.30 -10.59 9.68
C GLN A 37 -7.65 -10.25 8.34
N LEU A 38 -7.36 -8.96 8.09
CA LEU A 38 -6.69 -8.54 6.88
C LEU A 38 -5.29 -9.15 6.75
N MET A 39 -4.50 -9.18 7.84
CA MET A 39 -3.17 -9.79 7.82
C MET A 39 -3.24 -11.26 7.38
N LYS A 40 -4.18 -12.04 7.93
CA LYS A 40 -4.42 -13.44 7.53
C LYS A 40 -4.79 -13.58 6.05
N GLU A 41 -5.64 -12.69 5.54
CA GLU A 41 -6.05 -12.69 4.13
C GLU A 41 -4.90 -12.37 3.17
N LEU A 42 -3.95 -11.54 3.59
CA LEU A 42 -2.79 -11.15 2.77
C LEU A 42 -1.75 -12.26 2.64
N VAL A 43 -1.64 -13.19 3.61
CA VAL A 43 -0.63 -14.28 3.58
C VAL A 43 -0.57 -15.03 2.25
N PRO A 44 -1.65 -15.65 1.74
CA PRO A 44 -1.61 -16.37 0.47
C PRO A 44 -1.40 -15.44 -0.73
N GLN A 45 -1.82 -14.18 -0.62
CA GLN A 45 -1.71 -13.19 -1.70
C GLN A 45 -0.29 -12.67 -1.88
N LEU A 46 0.53 -12.63 -0.82
CA LEU A 46 1.90 -12.11 -0.85
C LEU A 46 2.96 -13.18 -0.97
N THR A 47 2.72 -14.37 -0.41
CA THR A 47 3.70 -15.46 -0.39
C THR A 47 3.93 -16.03 -1.78
N GLY A 48 5.19 -16.23 -2.14
CA GLY A 48 5.63 -16.80 -3.42
C GLY A 48 6.68 -15.97 -4.12
N THR A 49 6.86 -16.24 -5.40
CA THR A 49 7.83 -15.56 -6.27
C THR A 49 7.11 -14.67 -7.27
N TRP A 50 7.65 -13.48 -7.44
CA TRP A 50 7.08 -12.38 -8.20
C TRP A 50 8.12 -11.81 -9.14
N THR A 51 7.73 -11.51 -10.37
CA THR A 51 8.53 -10.68 -11.26
C THR A 51 8.15 -9.22 -11.03
N ILE A 52 9.14 -8.38 -10.72
CA ILE A 52 8.99 -6.93 -10.78
C ILE A 52 8.95 -6.54 -12.26
N ARG A 53 7.75 -6.58 -12.84
CA ARG A 53 7.51 -6.38 -14.27
C ARG A 53 7.78 -4.94 -14.67
N GLN A 54 7.35 -4.00 -13.85
CA GLN A 54 7.58 -2.57 -14.06
C GLN A 54 7.95 -1.88 -12.75
N LEU A 55 8.93 -0.99 -12.82
CA LEU A 55 9.30 -0.08 -11.74
C LEU A 55 9.29 1.34 -12.33
N GLN A 56 8.29 2.12 -11.93
CA GLN A 56 8.03 3.46 -12.43
C GLN A 56 8.65 4.48 -11.49
N ILE A 57 9.53 5.31 -12.04
CA ILE A 57 10.29 6.32 -11.32
C ILE A 57 9.85 7.68 -11.83
N LYS A 58 9.31 8.50 -10.93
CA LYS A 58 9.02 9.91 -11.17
C LYS A 58 10.28 10.74 -10.89
N TYR A 59 10.66 11.55 -11.86
CA TYR A 59 11.79 12.46 -11.69
C TYR A 59 11.46 13.58 -10.71
N GLN A 60 12.36 13.81 -9.76
CA GLN A 60 12.20 14.77 -8.66
C GLN A 60 13.44 15.67 -8.51
N HIS A 61 14.41 15.61 -9.42
CA HIS A 61 15.67 16.37 -9.34
C HIS A 61 16.44 16.17 -8.01
N SER A 62 16.38 14.96 -7.44
CA SER A 62 17.09 14.65 -6.19
C SER A 62 18.57 14.32 -6.44
N GLN A 63 19.42 14.47 -5.42
CA GLN A 63 20.83 14.08 -5.49
C GLN A 63 20.99 12.61 -5.91
N PHE A 64 20.19 11.71 -5.32
CA PHE A 64 20.22 10.28 -5.62
C PHE A 64 19.89 9.99 -7.10
N GLN A 65 18.85 10.62 -7.64
CA GLN A 65 18.54 10.49 -9.07
C GLN A 65 19.65 11.12 -9.94
N ASN A 66 20.31 12.16 -9.45
CA ASN A 66 21.43 12.79 -10.14
C ASN A 66 22.66 11.89 -10.27
N GLU A 67 23.00 11.17 -9.22
CA GLU A 67 24.06 10.16 -9.19
C GLU A 67 23.72 9.00 -10.13
N LEU A 68 22.45 8.57 -10.17
CA LEU A 68 21.96 7.53 -11.07
C LEU A 68 21.74 7.98 -12.52
N LYS A 69 21.98 9.26 -12.84
CA LYS A 69 21.73 9.86 -14.16
C LYS A 69 20.27 9.74 -14.62
N ILE A 70 19.31 9.66 -13.70
CA ILE A 70 17.87 9.75 -13.99
C ILE A 70 17.54 11.23 -14.17
N ARG A 71 17.09 11.61 -15.37
CA ARG A 71 16.87 13.02 -15.77
C ARG A 71 15.42 13.31 -16.17
N LYS A 72 14.57 12.29 -16.16
CA LYS A 72 13.16 12.32 -16.55
C LYS A 72 12.44 11.11 -15.97
N ASP A 73 11.12 11.13 -16.02
CA ASP A 73 10.31 9.97 -15.66
C ASP A 73 10.79 8.74 -16.44
N THR A 74 11.00 7.64 -15.72
CA THR A 74 11.67 6.45 -16.22
C THR A 74 10.88 5.21 -15.80
N ILE A 75 10.72 4.27 -16.72
CA ILE A 75 10.13 2.96 -16.43
C ILE A 75 11.20 1.90 -16.69
N LEU A 76 11.53 1.13 -15.66
CA LEU A 76 12.37 -0.06 -15.79
C LEU A 76 11.46 -1.27 -15.95
N THR A 77 11.74 -2.13 -16.93
CA THR A 77 10.92 -3.32 -17.21
C THR A 77 11.69 -4.60 -16.90
N ASN A 78 10.99 -5.64 -16.45
CA ASN A 78 11.56 -6.92 -16.03
C ASN A 78 12.76 -6.73 -15.08
N PHE A 79 12.56 -5.85 -14.11
CA PHE A 79 13.63 -5.23 -13.34
C PHE A 79 14.34 -6.23 -12.42
N ALA A 80 13.58 -7.04 -11.69
CA ALA A 80 14.10 -7.98 -10.69
C ALA A 80 13.06 -9.08 -10.40
N THR A 81 13.49 -10.09 -9.64
CA THR A 81 12.59 -11.09 -9.05
C THR A 81 12.52 -10.88 -7.54
N LEU A 82 11.33 -10.98 -6.97
CA LEU A 82 11.07 -10.88 -5.54
C LEU A 82 10.51 -12.22 -5.06
N THR A 83 11.11 -12.82 -4.04
CA THR A 83 10.51 -13.95 -3.33
C THR A 83 10.16 -13.52 -1.92
N LEU A 84 8.95 -13.86 -1.49
CA LEU A 84 8.41 -13.55 -0.17
C LEU A 84 7.89 -14.79 0.53
N ALA A 85 8.14 -14.85 1.83
CA ALA A 85 7.50 -15.75 2.76
C ALA A 85 7.12 -14.99 4.03
N ARG A 86 6.03 -15.43 4.67
CA ARG A 86 5.72 -15.00 6.03
C ARG A 86 6.88 -15.39 6.96
N ALA A 87 7.35 -14.47 7.79
CA ALA A 87 8.44 -14.76 8.72
C ALA A 87 8.00 -15.79 9.79
N SER A 88 8.94 -16.61 10.26
CA SER A 88 8.68 -17.61 11.30
C SER A 88 8.34 -16.98 12.65
N GLN A 89 8.96 -15.83 12.94
CA GLN A 89 8.70 -15.04 14.15
C GLN A 89 7.81 -13.84 13.81
N GLN A 90 6.66 -13.76 14.47
CA GLN A 90 5.73 -12.65 14.40
C GLN A 90 5.81 -11.85 15.69
N ILE A 91 5.83 -10.52 15.60
CA ILE A 91 5.87 -9.65 16.79
C ILE A 91 4.48 -9.48 17.40
N ASP A 92 3.48 -9.29 16.54
CA ASP A 92 2.10 -9.00 16.94
C ASP A 92 1.13 -9.52 15.86
N ALA A 93 -0.05 -9.98 16.27
CA ALA A 93 -1.09 -10.46 15.36
C ALA A 93 -1.66 -9.35 14.47
N THR A 94 -1.53 -8.08 14.87
CA THR A 94 -2.00 -6.94 14.05
C THR A 94 -1.01 -6.52 12.96
N ARG A 95 0.21 -7.07 12.99
CA ARG A 95 1.32 -6.75 12.08
C ARG A 95 2.01 -8.02 11.60
N ASP A 96 1.67 -8.44 10.39
CA ASP A 96 2.34 -9.59 9.79
C ASP A 96 3.71 -9.19 9.22
N ARG A 97 4.75 -9.90 9.67
CA ARG A 97 6.12 -9.77 9.18
C ARG A 97 6.37 -10.72 8.02
N TYR A 98 7.02 -10.20 6.98
CA TYR A 98 7.50 -10.94 5.82
C TYR A 98 9.02 -10.83 5.71
N GLN A 99 9.61 -11.86 5.11
CA GLN A 99 11.02 -11.90 4.76
C GLN A 99 11.19 -12.59 3.41
N GLY A 100 12.35 -12.38 2.80
CA GLY A 100 12.67 -13.03 1.55
C GLY A 100 13.86 -12.38 0.89
N TYR A 101 13.81 -12.27 -0.44
CA TYR A 101 14.93 -11.73 -1.20
C TYR A 101 14.50 -11.06 -2.50
N ILE A 102 15.27 -10.05 -2.88
CA ILE A 102 15.26 -9.46 -4.22
C ILE A 102 16.45 -10.02 -4.98
N GLN A 103 16.19 -10.67 -6.12
CA GLN A 103 17.21 -11.06 -7.08
C GLN A 103 17.30 -10.01 -8.17
N TYR A 104 18.43 -9.30 -8.22
CA TYR A 104 18.74 -8.28 -9.22
C TYR A 104 19.99 -8.70 -10.00
N GLY A 105 19.80 -9.08 -11.27
CA GLY A 105 20.84 -9.73 -12.06
C GLY A 105 21.31 -11.04 -11.39
N PRO A 106 22.65 -11.26 -11.24
CA PRO A 106 23.18 -12.45 -10.58
C PRO A 106 23.19 -12.35 -9.04
N LYS A 107 22.79 -11.20 -8.47
CA LYS A 107 22.89 -10.91 -7.04
C LYS A 107 21.55 -11.08 -6.33
N THR A 108 21.62 -11.45 -5.05
CA THR A 108 20.45 -11.68 -4.21
C THR A 108 20.60 -10.90 -2.90
N TYR A 109 19.60 -10.10 -2.58
CA TYR A 109 19.59 -9.22 -1.40
C TYR A 109 18.49 -9.65 -0.44
N PRO A 110 18.83 -10.02 0.81
CA PRO A 110 17.83 -10.41 1.79
C PRO A 110 17.03 -9.18 2.23
N ILE A 111 15.72 -9.33 2.30
CA ILE A 111 14.80 -8.26 2.66
C ILE A 111 13.82 -8.69 3.76
N ARG A 112 13.24 -7.71 4.43
CA ARG A 112 12.11 -7.88 5.34
C ARG A 112 11.21 -6.66 5.32
N PHE A 113 9.98 -6.85 5.80
CA PHE A 113 9.08 -5.75 6.13
C PHE A 113 7.96 -6.21 7.06
N ASP A 114 7.41 -5.27 7.81
CA ASP A 114 6.20 -5.45 8.62
C ASP A 114 5.03 -4.74 7.96
N LEU A 115 3.91 -5.43 7.81
CA LEU A 115 2.68 -4.84 7.31
C LEU A 115 1.94 -4.11 8.43
N LEU A 116 1.49 -2.90 8.12
CA LEU A 116 0.54 -2.13 8.91
C LEU A 116 -0.76 -1.99 8.13
N ALA A 117 -1.90 -2.36 8.72
CA ALA A 117 -3.19 -2.22 8.05
C ALA A 117 -3.47 -0.76 7.64
N GLY A 118 -3.93 -0.59 6.40
CA GLY A 118 -4.31 0.70 5.82
C GLY A 118 -5.79 1.04 6.01
N PRO A 119 -6.28 2.12 5.40
CA PRO A 119 -7.68 2.57 5.52
C PRO A 119 -8.70 1.57 4.97
N TRP A 120 -8.27 0.58 4.19
CA TRP A 120 -9.10 -0.49 3.65
C TRP A 120 -9.96 -1.19 4.71
N ILE A 121 -9.47 -1.34 5.95
CA ILE A 121 -10.21 -2.00 7.04
C ILE A 121 -11.50 -1.26 7.42
N PHE A 122 -11.60 0.04 7.13
CA PHE A 122 -12.76 0.86 7.49
C PHE A 122 -13.77 0.99 6.36
N SER A 123 -13.29 1.21 5.14
CA SER A 123 -14.13 1.63 4.01
C SER A 123 -14.02 0.73 2.78
N LYS A 124 -13.15 -0.28 2.82
CA LYS A 124 -12.76 -1.08 1.65
C LYS A 124 -12.31 -0.21 0.46
N LYS A 125 -11.69 0.94 0.79
CA LYS A 125 -11.11 1.89 -0.17
C LYS A 125 -9.70 2.28 0.26
N GLY A 126 -8.85 2.56 -0.72
CA GLY A 126 -7.44 2.88 -0.51
C GLY A 126 -6.58 1.64 -0.29
N PRO A 127 -5.31 1.83 0.12
CA PRO A 127 -4.36 0.73 0.22
C PRO A 127 -4.75 -0.25 1.34
N LYS A 128 -4.46 -1.52 1.11
CA LYS A 128 -4.69 -2.59 2.08
C LYS A 128 -3.73 -2.48 3.25
N ALA A 129 -2.46 -2.23 2.97
CA ALA A 129 -1.45 -2.08 4.00
C ALA A 129 -0.35 -1.08 3.60
N TYR A 130 0.48 -0.73 4.58
CA TYR A 130 1.70 0.03 4.41
C TYR A 130 2.87 -0.77 4.96
N PHE A 131 4.07 -0.56 4.42
CA PHE A 131 5.27 -1.20 4.93
C PHE A 131 6.53 -0.42 4.56
N LEU A 132 7.58 -0.59 5.36
CA LEU A 132 8.94 -0.16 5.06
C LEU A 132 9.72 -1.38 4.57
N LEU A 133 10.25 -1.32 3.35
CA LEU A 133 11.08 -2.39 2.80
C LEU A 133 12.52 -2.23 3.28
N GLU A 134 13.00 -3.16 4.10
CA GLU A 134 14.34 -3.10 4.69
C GLU A 134 15.23 -4.25 4.21
N TYR A 135 16.54 -4.08 4.38
CA TYR A 135 17.47 -5.22 4.35
C TYR A 135 17.25 -6.13 5.55
N ASN A 136 17.51 -7.42 5.34
CA ASN A 136 17.46 -8.45 6.38
C ASN A 136 18.76 -9.26 6.42
N PHE A 137 19.91 -8.58 6.43
CA PHE A 137 21.21 -9.23 6.61
C PHE A 137 21.29 -9.88 8.00
N PRO A 138 21.89 -11.08 8.13
CA PRO A 138 22.10 -11.71 9.43
C PRO A 138 22.89 -10.83 10.39
N VAL A 139 22.54 -10.89 11.68
CA VAL A 139 23.27 -10.16 12.72
C VAL A 139 24.74 -10.59 12.73
N GLY A 140 25.65 -9.61 12.83
CA GLY A 140 27.09 -9.85 12.79
C GLY A 140 27.69 -9.93 11.38
N THR A 141 26.88 -9.78 10.33
CA THR A 141 27.38 -9.63 8.97
C THR A 141 28.08 -8.27 8.83
N SER A 142 29.38 -8.30 8.61
CA SER A 142 30.11 -7.15 8.08
C SER A 142 30.19 -7.32 6.56
N HIS A 143 29.44 -6.52 5.82
CA HIS A 143 29.53 -6.49 4.36
C HIS A 143 29.79 -5.08 3.86
N SER A 144 30.65 -4.97 2.86
CA SER A 144 30.79 -3.73 2.09
C SER A 144 29.62 -3.62 1.13
N THR A 145 29.00 -2.45 1.03
CA THR A 145 27.91 -2.20 0.09
C THR A 145 28.39 -2.39 -1.35
N GLU A 146 27.75 -3.31 -2.08
CA GLU A 146 28.01 -3.55 -3.50
C GLU A 146 27.39 -2.45 -4.39
N LYS A 147 27.82 -2.35 -5.66
CA LYS A 147 27.29 -1.32 -6.58
C LYS A 147 25.79 -1.50 -6.85
N GLU A 148 25.37 -2.74 -7.01
CA GLU A 148 23.98 -3.13 -7.23
C GLU A 148 23.13 -2.86 -5.97
N GLU A 149 23.65 -3.17 -4.79
CA GLU A 149 23.01 -2.84 -3.50
C GLU A 149 22.81 -1.33 -3.36
N TYR A 150 23.86 -0.57 -3.61
CA TYR A 150 23.82 0.89 -3.59
C TYR A 150 22.78 1.43 -4.59
N PHE A 151 22.75 0.88 -5.81
CA PHE A 151 21.77 1.26 -6.83
C PHE A 151 20.32 1.01 -6.35
N LEU A 152 20.02 -0.13 -5.76
CA LEU A 152 18.68 -0.45 -5.23
C LEU A 152 18.25 0.48 -4.09
N GLN A 153 19.20 0.96 -3.28
CA GLN A 153 18.94 2.00 -2.26
C GLN A 153 18.67 3.35 -2.93
N GLN A 154 19.56 3.79 -3.84
CA GLN A 154 19.47 5.12 -4.44
C GLN A 154 18.25 5.30 -5.34
N ILE A 155 17.77 4.23 -5.98
CA ILE A 155 16.56 4.27 -6.78
C ILE A 155 15.28 4.31 -5.92
N GLY A 156 15.42 4.13 -4.60
CA GLY A 156 14.30 4.15 -3.65
C GLY A 156 13.52 2.85 -3.57
N LEU A 157 14.09 1.71 -3.99
CA LEU A 157 13.44 0.41 -3.83
C LEU A 157 13.60 -0.10 -2.40
N LEU A 158 14.80 0.04 -1.83
CA LEU A 158 15.13 -0.42 -0.48
C LEU A 158 15.24 0.76 0.48
N LEU A 159 14.95 0.49 1.75
CA LEU A 159 14.86 1.47 2.84
C LEU A 159 13.77 2.52 2.59
N GLU A 160 12.67 2.11 1.97
CA GLU A 160 11.56 2.98 1.59
C GLU A 160 10.17 2.47 1.94
N ASN A 161 9.26 3.42 2.08
CA ASN A 161 7.87 3.15 2.46
C ASN A 161 6.99 2.98 1.22
N PHE A 162 6.16 1.95 1.27
CA PHE A 162 5.20 1.61 0.22
C PHE A 162 3.81 1.45 0.80
N SER A 163 2.82 1.71 -0.04
CA SER A 163 1.46 1.23 0.16
C SER A 163 1.18 0.05 -0.76
N LEU A 164 0.37 -0.89 -0.28
CA LEU A 164 0.13 -2.19 -0.88
C LEU A 164 -1.28 -2.29 -1.44
N GLU A 165 -1.37 -2.67 -2.71
CA GLU A 165 -2.56 -3.23 -3.32
C GLU A 165 -2.29 -4.64 -3.83
N THR A 166 -3.30 -5.51 -3.74
CA THR A 166 -3.18 -6.90 -4.18
C THR A 166 -4.41 -7.35 -4.93
N ALA A 167 -4.19 -8.15 -5.97
CA ALA A 167 -5.18 -8.98 -6.64
C ALA A 167 -4.68 -10.43 -6.67
N LYS A 168 -5.43 -11.34 -7.31
CA LYS A 168 -5.14 -12.79 -7.29
C LYS A 168 -3.70 -13.12 -7.72
N ASP A 169 -3.24 -12.53 -8.82
CA ASP A 169 -1.96 -12.86 -9.46
C ASP A 169 -1.07 -11.61 -9.68
N SER A 170 -1.39 -10.51 -9.01
CA SER A 170 -0.63 -9.27 -9.09
C SER A 170 -0.59 -8.51 -7.77
N MET A 171 0.49 -7.79 -7.55
CA MET A 171 0.61 -6.82 -6.47
C MET A 171 1.11 -5.50 -7.03
N ILE A 172 0.64 -4.41 -6.46
CA ILE A 172 1.11 -3.07 -6.79
C ILE A 172 1.63 -2.45 -5.50
N TRP A 173 2.86 -1.97 -5.56
CA TRP A 173 3.46 -1.20 -4.48
C TRP A 173 3.58 0.26 -4.93
N HIS A 174 2.86 1.16 -4.28
CA HIS A 174 2.99 2.58 -4.55
C HIS A 174 4.00 3.20 -3.59
N GLY A 175 5.04 3.82 -4.12
CA GLY A 175 6.07 4.47 -3.31
C GLY A 175 5.55 5.77 -2.70
N LEU A 176 6.00 6.05 -1.47
CA LEU A 176 5.53 7.21 -0.70
C LEU A 176 6.54 8.36 -0.61
N ASN A 177 7.80 8.15 -1.00
CA ASN A 177 8.89 9.13 -0.78
C ASN A 177 9.79 9.34 -2.03
N ARG A 178 10.85 8.53 -2.18
CA ARG A 178 12.07 8.80 -2.98
C ARG A 178 11.96 8.47 -4.48
N GLY A 179 10.85 8.86 -5.09
CA GLY A 179 10.73 8.91 -6.55
C GLY A 179 10.27 7.63 -7.22
N ILE A 180 10.21 6.47 -6.55
CA ILE A 180 9.39 5.37 -7.06
C ILE A 180 7.93 5.78 -6.93
N ALA A 181 7.23 5.85 -8.06
CA ALA A 181 5.79 6.08 -8.08
C ALA A 181 5.04 4.77 -7.88
N GLN A 182 5.47 3.71 -8.58
CA GLN A 182 4.77 2.43 -8.61
C GLN A 182 5.70 1.28 -8.97
N ILE A 183 5.43 0.12 -8.40
CA ILE A 183 6.05 -1.15 -8.76
C ILE A 183 4.94 -2.15 -9.07
N ASP A 184 4.96 -2.69 -10.28
CA ASP A 184 4.02 -3.72 -10.72
C ASP A 184 4.68 -5.10 -10.60
N LEU A 185 4.11 -5.93 -9.73
CA LEU A 185 4.56 -7.29 -9.50
C LEU A 185 3.53 -8.27 -10.08
N ILE A 186 4.02 -9.23 -10.86
CA ILE A 186 3.21 -10.36 -11.36
C ILE A 186 3.73 -11.65 -10.78
N ARG A 187 2.83 -12.57 -10.46
CA ARG A 187 3.21 -13.90 -9.97
C ARG A 187 3.96 -14.65 -11.08
N LYS A 188 5.04 -15.34 -10.71
CA LYS A 188 5.84 -16.17 -11.64
C LYS A 188 5.24 -17.57 -11.79
#